data_AF-A0A966TVB8-F1
#
_entry.id   AF-A0A966TVB8-F1
#
_cell.length_a   1.000
_cell.length_b   1.000
_cell.length_c   1.000
_cell.angle_alpha   90.00
_cell.angle_beta   90.00
_cell.angle_gamma   90.00
#
_symmetry.space_group_name_H-M   'P 1'
#
loop_
_entity.id
_entity.type
_entity.pdbx_description
1 polymer ?
#
loop_
_entity_poly.entity_id
_entity_poly.type
_entity_poly.pdbx_seq_one_letter_code
_entity_poly.pdbx_strand_id
1 'polypeptide(L)'
;MAKHTQVKAHNPNGNSVQLTQHETDSPVLPVAQLEKLHVFRPDLVDWIRDQTEKEAQARRVRTVRIDTFILIERIAGLVAGTLISCLGMGAATFLALNGQSTVACVIGGGTLVGLVTVLVQGKKSAKPDD
;
A
#
# COMPACT_ATOMS: atom_id res chain seq x y z
N MET A 1 -0.92 5.25 -11.37
CA MET A 1 -2.04 5.17 -12.35
C MET A 1 -2.08 6.46 -13.15
N ALA A 2 -2.36 6.42 -14.46
CA ALA A 2 -2.57 7.63 -15.26
C ALA A 2 -4.07 7.93 -15.29
N LYS A 3 -4.48 9.08 -14.75
CA LYS A 3 -5.89 9.49 -14.71
C LYS A 3 -6.14 10.43 -15.89
N HIS A 4 -6.95 9.98 -16.83
CA HIS A 4 -7.39 10.79 -17.97
C HIS A 4 -8.76 11.38 -17.63
N THR A 5 -8.82 12.70 -17.41
CA THR A 5 -10.08 13.41 -17.21
C THR A 5 -10.28 14.40 -18.34
N GLN A 6 -11.17 14.04 -19.25
CA GLN A 6 -11.61 14.92 -20.33
C GLN A 6 -12.98 15.47 -19.98
N VAL A 7 -13.06 16.78 -19.71
CA VAL A 7 -14.34 17.47 -19.50
C VAL A 7 -14.65 18.25 -20.78
N LYS A 8 -15.74 17.86 -21.45
CA LYS A 8 -16.29 18.58 -22.60
C LYS A 8 -17.57 19.28 -22.16
N ALA A 9 -17.53 20.61 -22.07
CA ALA A 9 -18.74 21.41 -21.86
C ALA A 9 -19.21 21.93 -23.22
N HIS A 10 -20.45 21.60 -23.59
CA HIS A 10 -21.09 22.06 -24.81
C HIS A 10 -22.23 23.01 -24.43
N ASN A 11 -22.13 24.28 -24.83
CA ASN A 11 -23.20 25.26 -24.66
C ASN A 11 -24.00 25.33 -25.98
N PRO A 12 -25.36 25.35 -25.95
CA PRO A 12 -26.20 25.48 -27.16
C PRO A 12 -25.90 26.67 -28.08
N ASN A 13 -25.13 27.68 -27.62
CA ASN A 13 -24.65 28.80 -28.44
C ASN A 13 -23.38 28.49 -29.28
N GLY A 14 -23.04 27.21 -29.50
CA GLY A 14 -22.00 26.80 -30.44
C GLY A 14 -20.56 26.97 -29.94
N ASN A 15 -20.35 27.35 -28.68
CA ASN A 15 -19.01 27.45 -28.09
C ASN A 15 -18.71 26.21 -27.23
N SER A 16 -17.60 25.53 -27.52
CA SER A 16 -17.19 24.32 -26.81
C SER A 16 -15.84 24.52 -26.16
N VAL A 17 -15.79 24.38 -24.83
CA VAL A 17 -14.54 24.46 -24.07
C VAL A 17 -14.14 23.04 -23.69
N GLN A 18 -12.93 22.64 -24.09
CA GLN A 18 -12.38 21.33 -23.78
C GLN A 18 -11.20 21.50 -22.82
N LEU A 19 -11.34 20.98 -21.61
CA LEU A 19 -10.26 20.92 -20.63
C LEU A 19 -9.75 19.47 -20.58
N THR A 20 -8.48 19.26 -20.92
CA THR A 20 -7.82 17.95 -20.87
C THR A 20 -6.78 17.98 -19.77
N GLN A 21 -7.06 17.32 -18.65
CA GLN A 21 -6.13 17.20 -17.53
C GLN A 21 -5.44 15.84 -17.58
N HIS A 22 -4.11 15.85 -17.68
CA HIS A 22 -3.27 14.66 -17.75
C HIS A 22 -2.49 14.52 -16.43
N GLU A 23 -2.99 13.70 -15.53
CA GLU A 23 -2.31 13.39 -14.26
C GLU A 23 -1.68 12.00 -14.39
N THR A 24 -0.37 11.96 -14.62
CA THR A 24 0.39 10.72 -14.69
C THR A 24 1.25 10.58 -13.44
N ASP A 25 1.01 9.51 -12.69
CA ASP A 25 1.82 9.12 -11.54
C ASP A 25 3.09 8.33 -11.96
N SER A 26 3.40 8.32 -13.26
CA SER A 26 4.58 7.66 -13.81
C SER A 26 5.61 8.70 -14.28
N PRO A 27 6.92 8.45 -14.06
CA PRO A 27 8.00 9.36 -14.44
C PRO A 27 8.26 9.29 -15.95
N VAL A 28 7.25 9.61 -16.75
CA VAL A 28 7.42 9.78 -18.17
C VAL A 28 7.73 11.24 -18.37
N LEU A 29 9.02 11.55 -18.52
CA LEU A 29 9.46 12.86 -18.99
C LEU A 29 8.78 13.11 -20.33
N PRO A 30 7.94 14.15 -20.46
CA PRO A 30 7.23 14.43 -21.70
C PRO A 30 8.23 14.96 -22.74
N VAL A 31 8.87 14.05 -23.46
CA VAL A 31 9.97 14.33 -24.40
C VAL A 31 9.58 15.38 -25.46
N ALA A 32 8.33 15.35 -25.94
CA ALA A 32 7.81 16.31 -26.91
C ALA A 32 7.65 17.74 -26.34
N GLN A 33 7.46 17.88 -25.03
CA GLN A 33 7.38 19.18 -24.35
C GLN A 33 8.78 19.70 -23.98
N LEU A 34 9.69 18.80 -23.62
CA LEU A 34 11.10 19.11 -23.38
C LEU A 34 11.80 19.56 -24.67
N GLU A 35 11.49 18.97 -25.81
CA GLU A 35 12.02 19.39 -27.13
C GLU A 35 11.62 20.85 -27.45
N LYS A 36 10.35 21.21 -27.21
CA LYS A 36 9.88 22.60 -27.37
C LYS A 36 10.55 23.56 -26.38
N LEU A 37 10.83 23.11 -25.17
CA LEU A 37 11.52 23.90 -24.14
C LEU A 37 13.01 24.10 -24.47
N HIS A 38 13.65 23.09 -25.06
CA HIS A 38 15.06 23.13 -25.49
C HIS A 38 15.31 24.22 -26.53
N VAL A 39 14.35 24.44 -27.44
CA VAL A 39 14.42 25.50 -28.47
C VAL A 39 14.48 26.91 -27.86
N PHE A 40 13.81 27.15 -26.73
CA PHE A 40 13.72 28.48 -26.12
C PHE A 40 14.72 28.70 -24.98
N ARG A 41 15.00 27.66 -24.17
CA ARG A 41 15.93 27.70 -23.04
C ARG A 41 16.51 26.29 -22.77
N PRO A 42 17.67 25.94 -23.36
CA PRO A 42 18.27 24.63 -23.17
C PRO A 42 18.66 24.34 -21.70
N ASP A 43 19.11 25.36 -20.96
CA ASP A 43 19.54 25.22 -19.55
C ASP A 43 18.44 24.68 -18.61
N LEU A 44 17.17 24.95 -18.93
CA LEU A 44 16.04 24.48 -18.12
C LEU A 44 15.82 22.97 -18.29
N VAL A 45 16.20 22.40 -19.43
CA VAL A 45 16.05 20.95 -19.69
C VAL A 45 16.99 20.16 -18.78
N ASP A 46 18.23 20.63 -18.62
CA ASP A 46 19.20 20.01 -17.70
C ASP A 46 18.75 20.15 -16.25
N TRP A 47 18.21 21.31 -15.86
CA TRP A 47 17.64 21.47 -14.52
C TRP A 47 16.45 20.53 -14.26
N ILE A 48 15.53 20.37 -15.22
CA ILE A 48 14.38 19.45 -15.08
C ILE A 48 14.86 18.01 -14.95
N ARG A 49 15.86 17.60 -15.74
CA ARG A 49 16.48 16.27 -15.62
C ARG A 49 17.03 16.06 -14.20
N ASP A 50 17.80 17.00 -13.69
CA ASP A 50 18.40 16.92 -12.36
C ASP A 50 17.35 16.88 -11.25
N GLN A 51 16.28 17.68 -11.35
CA GLN A 51 15.18 17.65 -10.39
C GLN A 51 14.42 16.32 -10.46
N THR A 52 14.19 15.81 -11.66
CA THR A 52 13.51 14.52 -11.86
C THR A 52 14.33 13.37 -11.29
N GLU A 53 15.66 13.39 -11.46
CA GLU A 53 16.56 12.41 -10.85
C GLU A 53 16.53 12.47 -9.32
N LYS A 54 16.61 13.68 -8.74
CA LYS A 54 16.52 13.88 -7.29
C LYS A 54 15.18 13.40 -6.72
N GLU A 55 14.08 13.69 -7.40
CA GLU A 55 12.75 13.21 -7.00
C GLU A 55 12.67 11.68 -7.07
N ALA A 56 13.17 11.07 -8.15
CA ALA A 56 13.19 9.62 -8.29
C ALA A 56 14.01 8.94 -7.18
N GLN A 57 15.17 9.51 -6.82
CA GLN A 57 15.98 9.02 -5.70
C GLN A 57 15.23 9.16 -4.37
N ALA A 58 14.61 10.31 -4.10
CA ALA A 58 13.82 10.54 -2.90
C ALA A 58 12.64 9.56 -2.78
N ARG A 59 11.95 9.29 -3.90
CA ARG A 59 10.87 8.28 -3.96
C ARG A 59 11.41 6.88 -3.63
N ARG A 60 12.54 6.45 -4.20
CA ARG A 60 13.16 5.15 -3.89
C ARG A 60 13.48 5.00 -2.41
N VAL A 61 14.12 6.00 -1.80
CA VAL A 61 14.46 5.98 -0.37
C VAL A 61 13.20 5.91 0.50
N ARG A 62 12.14 6.66 0.13
CA ARG A 62 10.87 6.62 0.84
C ARG A 62 10.20 5.24 0.72
N THR A 63 10.16 4.66 -0.47
CA THR A 63 9.59 3.32 -0.70
C THR A 63 10.31 2.27 0.15
N VAL A 64 11.65 2.23 0.11
CA VAL A 64 12.44 1.28 0.90
C VAL A 64 12.16 1.42 2.40
N ARG A 65 12.05 2.66 2.90
CA ARG A 65 11.75 2.91 4.31
C ARG A 65 10.35 2.41 4.69
N ILE A 66 9.34 2.69 3.85
CA ILE A 66 7.96 2.23 4.06
C ILE A 66 7.92 0.70 4.05
N ASP A 67 8.53 0.06 3.06
CA ASP A 67 8.56 -1.40 2.92
C ASP A 67 9.22 -2.05 4.14
N THR A 68 10.29 -1.44 4.68
CA THR A 68 10.96 -1.92 5.89
C THR A 68 10.05 -1.83 7.12
N PHE A 69 9.30 -0.73 7.28
CA PHE A 69 8.35 -0.61 8.38
C PHE A 69 7.20 -1.62 8.28
N ILE A 70 6.66 -1.84 7.07
CA ILE A 70 5.63 -2.86 6.82
C ILE A 70 6.18 -4.25 7.14
N LEU A 71 7.43 -4.54 6.79
CA LEU A 71 8.07 -5.80 7.10
C LEU A 71 8.19 -6.01 8.62
N ILE A 72 8.66 -4.99 9.35
CA ILE A 72 8.78 -5.05 10.81
C ILE A 72 7.41 -5.27 11.47
N GLU A 73 6.38 -4.56 11.02
CA GLU A 73 5.01 -4.71 11.53
C GLU A 73 4.49 -6.13 11.31
N ARG A 74 4.69 -6.70 10.12
CA ARG A 74 4.29 -8.08 9.81
C ARG A 74 5.02 -9.11 10.67
N ILE A 75 6.33 -8.94 10.88
CA ILE A 75 7.10 -9.83 11.75
C ILE A 75 6.63 -9.70 13.19
N ALA A 76 6.40 -8.49 13.69
CA ALA A 76 5.91 -8.27 15.05
C ALA A 76 4.53 -8.91 15.26
N GLY A 77 3.62 -8.77 14.30
CA GLY A 77 2.31 -9.42 14.32
C GLY A 77 2.40 -10.95 14.32
N LEU A 78 3.32 -11.52 13.54
CA LEU A 78 3.56 -12.97 13.52
C LEU A 78 4.09 -13.46 14.89
N VAL A 79 5.08 -12.78 15.45
CA VAL A 79 5.65 -13.12 16.77
C VAL A 79 4.60 -13.02 17.87
N ALA A 80 3.81 -11.95 17.90
CA ALA A 80 2.72 -11.79 18.86
C ALA A 80 1.66 -12.90 18.71
N GLY A 81 1.29 -13.23 17.48
CA GLY A 81 0.38 -14.34 17.19
C GLY A 81 0.92 -15.69 17.69
N THR A 82 2.21 -15.98 17.46
CA THR A 82 2.86 -17.20 17.96
C THR A 82 2.85 -17.26 19.49
N LEU A 83 3.16 -16.16 20.17
CA LEU A 83 3.16 -16.11 21.65
C LEU A 83 1.77 -16.37 22.23
N ILE A 84 0.74 -15.71 21.70
CA ILE A 84 -0.65 -15.90 22.14
C ILE A 84 -1.09 -17.36 21.92
N SER A 85 -0.68 -17.95 20.80
CA SER A 85 -1.00 -19.34 20.47
C SER A 85 -0.32 -20.33 21.40
N CYS A 86 0.96 -20.15 21.69
CA CYS A 86 1.69 -20.99 22.63
C CYS A 86 1.10 -20.90 24.04
N LEU A 87 0.78 -19.69 24.51
CA LEU A 87 0.19 -19.50 25.84
C LEU A 87 -1.24 -20.07 25.92
N GLY A 88 -2.07 -19.79 24.91
CA GLY A 88 -3.45 -20.27 24.84
C GLY A 88 -3.53 -21.80 24.77
N MET A 89 -2.74 -22.41 23.88
CA MET A 89 -2.69 -23.86 23.75
C MET A 89 -2.04 -24.52 24.97
N GLY A 90 -0.96 -23.94 25.51
CA GLY A 90 -0.32 -24.42 26.73
C GLY A 90 -1.25 -24.42 27.94
N ALA A 91 -2.01 -23.34 28.13
CA ALA A 91 -3.02 -23.25 29.18
C ALA A 91 -4.15 -24.28 28.98
N ALA A 92 -4.61 -24.47 27.75
CA ALA A 92 -5.63 -25.47 27.44
C ALA A 92 -5.14 -26.90 27.74
N THR A 93 -3.91 -27.26 27.33
CA THR A 93 -3.30 -28.56 27.63
C THR A 93 -3.13 -28.77 29.14
N PHE A 94 -2.67 -27.76 29.87
CA PHE A 94 -2.53 -27.84 31.33
C PHE A 94 -3.87 -28.07 32.04
N LEU A 95 -4.95 -27.40 31.61
CA LEU A 95 -6.29 -27.62 32.15
C LEU A 95 -6.86 -29.01 31.80
N ALA A 96 -6.57 -29.52 30.60
CA ALA A 96 -6.99 -30.85 30.19
C ALA A 96 -6.39 -31.94 31.09
N LEU A 97 -5.10 -31.80 31.45
CA LEU A 97 -4.42 -32.73 32.36
C LEU A 97 -4.99 -32.71 33.79
N ASN A 98 -5.54 -31.57 34.24
CA ASN A 98 -6.17 -31.42 35.55
C ASN A 98 -7.65 -31.87 35.57
N GLY A 99 -8.13 -32.54 34.51
CA GLY A 99 -9.50 -33.09 34.43
C GLY A 99 -10.60 -32.09 34.05
N GLN A 100 -10.25 -30.82 33.81
CA GLN A 100 -11.18 -29.76 33.39
C GLN A 100 -11.37 -29.75 31.86
N SER A 101 -11.83 -30.87 31.29
CA SER A 101 -11.91 -31.08 29.84
C SER A 101 -12.79 -30.05 29.12
N THR A 102 -13.93 -29.67 29.71
CA THR A 102 -14.85 -28.68 29.12
C THR A 102 -14.19 -27.31 28.97
N VAL A 103 -13.47 -26.85 30.01
CA VAL A 103 -12.80 -25.54 29.99
C VAL A 103 -11.61 -25.55 29.03
N ALA A 104 -10.86 -26.66 28.98
CA ALA A 104 -9.78 -26.85 28.02
C ALA A 104 -10.28 -26.78 26.56
N CYS A 105 -11.42 -27.39 26.26
CA CYS A 105 -12.05 -27.32 24.93
C CYS A 105 -12.44 -25.89 24.55
N VAL A 106 -13.04 -25.12 25.46
CA VAL A 106 -13.46 -23.73 25.18
C VAL A 106 -12.24 -22.85 24.94
N ILE A 107 -11.21 -22.95 25.77
CA ILE A 107 -9.99 -22.12 25.64
C ILE A 107 -9.19 -22.54 24.39
N GLY A 108 -8.97 -23.83 24.18
CA GLY A 108 -8.26 -24.36 23.00
C GLY A 108 -9.00 -24.08 21.70
N GLY A 109 -10.32 -24.27 21.68
CA GLY A 109 -11.16 -23.96 20.53
C GLY A 109 -11.21 -22.45 20.24
N GLY A 110 -11.42 -21.63 21.27
CA GLY A 110 -11.47 -20.17 21.14
C GLY A 110 -10.15 -19.57 20.64
N THR A 111 -9.02 -20.09 21.11
CA THR A 111 -7.70 -19.65 20.65
C THR A 111 -7.44 -20.03 19.20
N LEU A 112 -7.79 -21.24 18.78
CA LEU A 112 -7.67 -21.67 17.39
C LEU A 112 -8.56 -20.82 16.45
N VAL A 113 -9.84 -20.67 16.79
CA VAL A 113 -10.79 -19.87 15.99
C VAL A 113 -10.34 -18.42 15.91
N GLY A 114 -9.93 -17.83 17.04
CA GLY A 114 -9.42 -16.45 17.07
C GLY A 114 -8.23 -16.24 16.14
N LEU A 115 -7.26 -17.14 16.17
CA LEU A 115 -6.06 -17.10 15.33
C LEU A 115 -6.42 -17.18 13.84
N VAL A 116 -7.25 -18.15 13.46
CA VAL A 116 -7.70 -18.31 12.06
C VAL A 116 -8.45 -17.06 11.60
N THR A 117 -9.30 -16.49 12.44
CA THR A 117 -10.09 -15.29 12.09
C THR A 117 -9.19 -14.09 11.82
N VAL A 118 -8.19 -13.85 12.68
CA VAL A 118 -7.22 -12.76 12.51
C VAL A 118 -6.38 -12.95 11.24
N LEU A 119 -5.92 -14.17 10.96
CA LEU A 119 -5.15 -14.46 9.74
C LEU A 119 -5.97 -14.24 8.46
N VAL A 120 -7.24 -14.66 8.45
CA VAL A 120 -8.15 -14.46 7.30
C VAL A 120 -8.41 -12.97 7.08
N GLN A 121 -8.70 -12.22 8.15
CA GLN A 121 -8.94 -10.78 8.08
C GLN A 121 -7.68 -10.03 7.62
N GLY A 122 -6.51 -10.41 8.12
CA GLY A 122 -5.22 -9.85 7.71
C GLY A 122 -4.93 -10.07 6.22
N LYS A 123 -5.29 -11.24 5.67
CA LYS A 123 -5.18 -11.50 4.22
C LYS A 123 -6.13 -10.62 3.39
N LYS A 124 -7.32 -10.31 3.90
CA LYS A 124 -8.31 -9.47 3.19
C LYS A 124 -7.88 -8.01 3.14
N SER A 125 -7.36 -7.48 4.24
CA SER A 125 -6.85 -6.09 4.31
C SER A 125 -5.56 -5.87 3.51
N ALA A 126 -4.86 -6.94 3.13
CA ALA A 126 -3.67 -6.87 2.28
C ALA A 126 -3.98 -6.75 0.77
N LYS A 127 -5.25 -6.85 0.36
CA LYS A 127 -5.64 -6.54 -1.01
C LYS A 127 -5.79 -5.01 -1.12
N PRO A 128 -4.98 -4.32 -1.95
CA PRO A 128 -5.18 -2.91 -2.20
C PRO A 128 -6.54 -2.74 -2.88
N ASP A 129 -7.32 -1.75 -2.45
CA ASP A 129 -8.45 -1.27 -3.26
C ASP A 129 -7.91 -0.83 -4.62
N ASP A 130 -8.47 -1.41 -5.68
CA ASP A 130 -8.24 -1.03 -7.08
C ASP A 130 -8.69 0.44 -7.33
#